data_AF-A0A392TVF6-F1
#
_entry.id   AF-A0A392TVF6-F1
#
_cell.length_a   1.000
_cell.length_b   1.000
_cell.length_c   1.000
_cell.angle_alpha   90.00
_cell.angle_beta   90.00
_cell.angle_gamma   90.00
#
_symmetry.space_group_name_H-M   'P 1'
#
loop_
_entity.id
_entity.type
_entity.pdbx_description
1 polymer ?
#
loop_
_entity_poly.entity_id
_entity_poly.type
_entity_poly.pdbx_seq_one_letter_code
_entity_poly.pdbx_strand_id
1 'polypeptide(L)' 'YFLSETPEPLLKYREEELQTLRGNGNNLQLQEWDRVYDYAYYNDLGDPDKGPKYARPVLGGSSEYPYPRRGRTGRPPTKS' A
#
# COMPACT_ATOMS: atom_id res chain seq x y z
N TYR A 1 -12.19 -23.54 5.37
CA TYR A 1 -12.69 -22.93 6.61
C TYR A 1 -13.00 -21.47 6.38
N PHE A 2 -14.29 -21.13 6.40
CA PHE A 2 -14.73 -19.76 6.64
C PHE A 2 -14.22 -19.27 8.01
N LEU A 3 -14.27 -17.97 8.25
CA LEU A 3 -13.89 -17.38 9.55
C LEU A 3 -14.63 -18.09 10.71
N SER A 4 -15.93 -18.35 10.53
CA SER A 4 -16.80 -19.07 11.48
C SER A 4 -16.48 -20.54 11.68
N GLU A 5 -15.68 -21.16 10.81
CA GLU A 5 -15.35 -22.59 10.85
C GLU A 5 -13.90 -22.84 11.29
N THR A 6 -13.16 -21.77 11.61
CA THR A 6 -11.77 -21.91 12.05
C THR A 6 -11.76 -22.53 13.45
N PRO A 7 -11.03 -23.64 13.69
CA PRO A 7 -10.96 -24.25 15.02
C PRO A 7 -10.50 -23.23 16.07
N GLU A 8 -11.12 -23.29 17.25
CA GLU A 8 -10.89 -22.32 18.34
C GLU A 8 -9.40 -22.12 18.67
N PRO A 9 -8.55 -23.16 18.74
CA PRO A 9 -7.12 -22.97 19.00
C PRO A 9 -6.36 -22.20 17.91
N LEU A 10 -6.90 -22.11 16.69
CA LEU A 10 -6.25 -21.46 15.54
C LEU A 10 -6.75 -20.04 15.27
N LEU A 11 -7.84 -19.61 15.92
CA LEU A 11 -8.44 -18.29 15.68
C LEU A 11 -7.43 -17.16 15.93
N LYS A 12 -6.70 -17.23 17.05
CA LYS A 12 -5.69 -16.24 17.40
C LYS A 12 -4.58 -16.14 16.35
N TYR A 13 -4.02 -17.28 15.92
CA TYR A 13 -2.97 -17.30 14.90
C TYR A 13 -3.45 -16.77 13.55
N ARG A 14 -4.71 -17.06 13.19
CA ARG A 14 -5.32 -16.52 11.97
C ARG A 14 -5.40 -14.99 12.03
N GLU A 15 -5.84 -14.43 13.16
CA GLU A 15 -5.93 -12.98 13.34
C GLU A 15 -4.56 -12.31 13.37
N GLU A 16 -3.59 -12.90 14.06
CA GLU A 16 -2.21 -12.41 14.14
C GLU A 16 -1.57 -12.36 12.74
N GLU A 17 -1.71 -13.42 11.94
CA GLU A 17 -1.18 -13.44 10.57
C GLU A 17 -1.85 -12.37 9.69
N LEU A 18 -3.17 -12.15 9.83
CA LEU A 18 -3.84 -11.07 9.11
C LEU A 18 -3.35 -9.68 9.51
N GLN A 19 -3.01 -9.47 10.79
CA GLN A 19 -2.41 -8.22 11.26
C GLN A 19 -1.00 -8.05 10.68
N THR A 20 -0.18 -9.11 10.68
CA THR A 20 1.15 -9.10 10.06
C THR A 20 1.08 -8.76 8.57
N LEU A 21 0.12 -9.32 7.83
CA LEU A 21 -0.06 -9.03 6.40
C LEU A 21 -0.55 -7.61 6.13
N ARG A 22 -1.28 -6.96 7.05
CA ARG A 22 -1.67 -5.54 6.91
C ARG A 22 -0.53 -4.58 7.22
N GLY A 23 0.42 -5.01 8.04
CA GLY A 23 1.49 -4.16 8.55
C GLY A 23 1.01 -3.12 9.56
N ASN A 24 1.91 -2.24 9.96
CA ASN A 24 1.69 -1.22 10.99
C ASN A 24 1.31 0.16 10.42
N GLY A 25 1.04 0.27 9.11
CA GLY A 25 0.69 1.52 8.44
C GLY A 25 1.82 2.55 8.31
N ASN A 26 2.99 2.28 8.90
CA ASN A 26 4.11 3.21 8.92
C ASN A 26 4.74 3.37 7.53
N ASN A 27 5.21 4.59 7.22
CA ASN A 27 5.90 4.98 5.97
C ASN A 27 7.30 4.38 5.79
N LEU A 28 7.49 3.13 6.22
CA LEU A 28 8.73 2.41 6.06
C LEU A 28 8.84 1.87 4.62
N GLN A 29 10.07 1.80 4.12
CA GLN A 29 10.32 1.22 2.81
C GLN A 29 10.12 -0.29 2.90
N LEU A 30 9.14 -0.81 2.15
CA LEU A 30 8.93 -2.25 1.98
C LEU A 30 10.17 -2.89 1.35
N GLN A 31 10.64 -3.96 1.98
CA GLN A 31 11.74 -4.80 1.51
C GLN A 31 11.22 -5.91 0.58
N GLU A 32 12.14 -6.54 -0.17
CA GLU A 32 11.79 -7.61 -1.12
C GLU A 32 11.12 -8.82 -0.45
N TRP A 33 11.48 -9.12 0.80
CA TRP A 33 10.94 -10.24 1.56
C TRP A 33 9.70 -9.88 2.39
N ASP A 34 9.23 -8.62 2.36
CA ASP A 34 8.04 -8.21 3.12
C ASP A 34 6.77 -8.76 2.47
N ARG A 35 5.86 -9.29 3.29
CA ARG A 35 4.53 -9.78 2.85
C ARG A 35 3.41 -8.80 3.22
N VAL A 36 3.74 -7.52 3.36
CA VAL A 36 2.78 -6.49 3.79
C VAL A 36 1.99 -6.00 2.57
N TYR A 37 0.67 -6.02 2.69
CA TYR A 37 -0.28 -5.56 1.69
C TYR A 37 -1.02 -4.33 2.21
N ASP A 38 -0.78 -3.20 1.55
CA ASP A 38 -1.43 -1.94 1.84
C ASP A 38 -1.69 -1.17 0.54
N TYR A 39 -2.41 -0.04 0.62
CA TYR A 39 -2.87 0.71 -0.53
C TYR A 39 -2.19 2.06 -0.67
N ALA A 40 -1.96 2.47 -1.92
CA ALA A 40 -1.49 3.81 -2.26
C ALA A 40 -2.24 4.36 -3.49
N TYR A 41 -2.13 5.67 -3.67
CA TYR A 41 -2.55 6.36 -4.90
C TYR A 41 -1.50 6.19 -6.00
N TYR A 42 -1.87 6.49 -7.25
CA TYR A 42 -0.91 6.56 -8.35
C TYR A 42 -0.20 7.92 -8.31
N ASN A 43 0.71 8.06 -7.36
CA ASN A 43 1.61 9.20 -7.19
C ASN A 43 3.05 8.89 -7.66
N ASP A 44 3.25 7.73 -8.28
CA ASP A 44 4.55 7.15 -8.66
C ASP A 44 4.75 7.09 -10.19
N LEU A 45 3.85 7.71 -10.96
CA LEU A 45 3.93 7.76 -12.42
C LEU A 45 4.80 8.90 -12.95
N GLY A 46 4.92 9.99 -12.17
CA GLY A 46 5.72 11.16 -12.53
C GLY A 46 7.11 11.13 -11.88
N ASP A 47 8.03 11.90 -12.46
CA ASP A 47 9.37 12.12 -11.91
C ASP A 47 9.72 13.62 -12.00
N PRO A 48 9.11 14.46 -11.15
CA PRO A 48 9.30 15.92 -11.19
C PRO A 48 10.75 16.34 -10.91
N ASP A 49 11.55 15.50 -10.23
CA ASP A 49 12.96 15.75 -9.95
C ASP A 49 13.81 15.81 -11.25
N LYS A 50 13.35 15.17 -12.34
CA LYS A 50 13.95 15.29 -13.69
C LYS A 50 13.49 16.51 -14.47
N GLY A 51 12.57 17.30 -13.92
CA GLY A 51 12.04 18.53 -14.52
C GLY A 51 10.54 18.46 -14.84
N PRO A 52 9.92 19.62 -15.14
CA PRO A 52 8.46 19.78 -15.21
C PRO A 52 7.79 18.93 -16.30
N LYS A 53 8.50 18.59 -17.38
CA LYS A 53 8.02 17.70 -18.45
C LYS A 53 7.64 16.31 -17.94
N TYR A 54 8.27 15.86 -16.85
CA TYR A 54 8.08 14.53 -16.27
C TYR A 54 7.09 14.53 -15.10
N ALA A 55 6.58 15.69 -14.69
CA ALA A 55 5.55 15.78 -13.65
C ALA A 55 4.22 15.21 -14.16
N ARG A 56 3.51 14.49 -13.30
CA ARG A 56 2.18 13.92 -13.56
C ARG A 56 1.28 14.17 -12.35
N PRO A 57 -0.02 14.41 -12.54
CA PRO A 57 -0.96 14.52 -11.44
C PRO A 57 -1.10 13.18 -10.72
N VAL A 58 -1.45 13.22 -9.43
CA VAL A 58 -1.75 12.03 -8.64
C VAL A 58 -3.15 11.52 -9.03
N LEU A 59 -3.27 10.22 -9.31
CA LEU A 59 -4.56 9.60 -9.62
C LEU A 59 -5.12 8.86 -8.40
N GLY A 60 -6.37 9.18 -8.05
CA GLY A 60 -7.11 8.68 -6.89
C GLY A 60 -7.08 9.64 -5.70
N GLY A 61 -8.13 9.59 -4.87
CA GLY A 61 -8.22 10.40 -3.64
C GLY A 61 -8.75 11.82 -3.84
N SER A 62 -8.93 12.23 -5.10
CA SER A 62 -9.63 13.44 -5.51
C SER A 62 -10.89 13.09 -6.30
N SER A 63 -11.89 13.97 -6.25
CA SER A 63 -13.06 13.92 -7.14
C SER A 63 -12.72 14.31 -8.58
N GLU A 64 -11.65 15.09 -8.78
CA GLU A 64 -11.17 15.51 -10.11
C GLU A 64 -10.47 14.37 -10.86
N TYR A 65 -9.71 13.55 -10.13
CA TYR A 65 -8.99 12.39 -10.67
C TYR A 65 -9.35 11.11 -9.90
N PRO A 66 -10.59 10.60 -10.00
CA PRO A 66 -10.97 9.36 -9.34
C PRO A 66 -10.25 8.18 -9.99
N TYR A 67 -9.59 7.36 -9.18
CA TYR A 67 -8.88 6.18 -9.68
C TYR A 67 -8.76 5.09 -8.61
N PRO A 68 -8.76 3.80 -9.00
CA PRO A 68 -8.50 2.69 -8.09
C PRO A 68 -7.17 2.86 -7.35
N ARG A 69 -7.08 2.27 -6.16
CA ARG A 69 -5.81 2.19 -5.41
C ARG A 69 -4.91 1.14 -6.03
N ARG A 70 -3.59 1.34 -5.89
CA ARG A 70 -2.57 0.32 -6.18
C ARG A 70 -2.03 -0.30 -4.90
N GLY A 71 -1.26 -1.38 -5.05
CA GLY A 71 -0.40 -1.89 -4.00
C GLY A 71 0.60 -0.81 -3.58
N ARG A 72 0.65 -0.53 -2.28
CA ARG A 72 1.60 0.39 -1.68
C ARG A 72 3.02 -0.12 -1.91
N THR A 73 3.92 0.81 -2.20
CA THR A 73 5.35 0.55 -2.36
C THR A 73 6.11 1.36 -1.33
N GLY A 74 7.27 0.87 -0.92
CA GLY A 74 8.18 1.59 -0.03
C GLY A 74 8.88 2.81 -0.64
N ARG A 75 8.58 3.20 -1.89
CA ARG A 75 9.30 4.29 -2.55
C ARG A 75 8.98 5.63 -1.88
N PRO A 76 10.01 6.45 -1.55
CA PRO A 76 9.78 7.77 -0.99
C PRO A 76 9.13 8.69 -2.04
N PRO A 77 8.39 9.73 -1.60
CA PRO A 77 7.94 10.77 -2.51
C PRO A 77 9.15 11.46 -3.15
N THR A 78 8.95 11.94 -4.39
CA THR A 78 9.91 12.78 -5.10
C THR A 78 10.15 14.08 -4.32
N LYS A 79 11.37 14.63 -4.40
CA LYS A 79 11.79 15.72 -3.51
C LYS A 79 11.02 17.03 -3.75
N SER A 80 10.53 17.24 -4.98
CA SER A 80 9.85 18.47 -5.44
C SER A 80 10.62 19.73 -5.05
#